data_AF-A0A497T683-F1
#
_entry.id   AF-A0A497T683-F1
#
_cell.length_a   1.000
_cell.length_b   1.000
_cell.length_c   1.000
_cell.angle_alpha   90.00
_cell.angle_beta   90.00
_cell.angle_gamma   90.00
#
_symmetry.space_group_name_H-M   'P 1'
#
loop_
_entity.id
_entity.type
_entity.pdbx_description
1 polymer ?
#
loop_
_entity_poly.entity_id
_entity_poly.type
_entity_poly.pdbx_seq_one_letter_code
_entity_poly.pdbx_strand_id
1 'polypeptide(L)'
;MGKVNHLAKCRARFELAHPGGDLEMLVVAGTGGRHLGRRLAKSLRAEFSELEVEKFPDGELRVRFRKPVKGKVLVILQSFFGDINDKIIETLLAAHTARELKAEQLLLLAPYFPYLREDKRFEPGEAVSAKILAKIFDIFDFVLILDPHLHRFRTLDEFFPNAVRISAVEKLAEFVRRVSNPVIIGPDEESFQWAEAVAEKLGKRAMILKKKRLSPEEVRIRAGGLEVKGRNVVIIDDMISTGRTMEEVAKVAKELGAKKIFCIAVHGIFVKRALERLKRYGEVASTNSIPSPAAKIDILPVLSKGIRELKWQKQKIMAARKALEFVKPGMTLGLGSGSTMREFVKLLGLSGIKVRAVPSSEEIKRVARAWGIRLVNSRKIDLAIDGADQVDSQKRLLKGLGAFAFVEEKKIDYRAEKCIILVDERKLVKRLDGAVLVKVKTERAKAELQKLGRIFREKDGIVFLKLRLDKPEELEKRINRIPGVVDNGIFANFKQKPIIIIGRERKAEIW
;
A
#
# COMPACT_ATOMS: atom_id res chain seq x y z
N MET A 1 -21.61 12.14 26.40
CA MET A 1 -20.32 12.87 26.39
C MET A 1 -19.19 12.22 25.54
N GLY A 2 -19.40 11.12 24.80
CA GLY A 2 -18.29 10.39 24.12
C GLY A 2 -17.92 10.79 22.67
N LYS A 3 -18.75 11.55 21.93
CA LYS A 3 -18.50 11.83 20.49
C LYS A 3 -17.62 13.06 20.23
N VAL A 4 -17.71 14.09 21.07
CA VAL A 4 -16.90 15.33 20.96
C VAL A 4 -15.42 15.03 21.22
N ASN A 5 -15.14 14.06 22.08
CA ASN A 5 -13.78 13.67 22.46
C ASN A 5 -13.04 12.88 21.35
N HIS A 6 -13.77 12.18 20.47
CA HIS A 6 -13.17 11.38 19.40
C HIS A 6 -12.73 12.23 18.20
N LEU A 7 -13.53 13.26 17.86
CA LEU A 7 -13.16 14.27 16.87
C LEU A 7 -11.97 15.12 17.36
N ALA A 8 -11.91 15.48 18.65
CA ALA A 8 -10.77 16.17 19.25
C ALA A 8 -9.49 15.29 19.27
N LYS A 9 -9.60 14.00 19.61
CA LYS A 9 -8.48 13.04 19.48
C LYS A 9 -8.03 12.87 18.02
N CYS A 10 -8.94 12.77 17.05
CA CYS A 10 -8.58 12.80 15.63
C CYS A 10 -7.99 14.16 15.20
N ARG A 11 -8.41 15.28 15.83
CA ARG A 11 -7.90 16.64 15.59
C ARG A 11 -6.42 16.72 15.95
N ALA A 12 -6.07 16.29 17.17
CA ALA A 12 -4.70 16.28 17.70
C ALA A 12 -3.80 15.20 17.08
N ARG A 13 -4.34 14.03 16.71
CA ARG A 13 -3.57 12.91 16.10
C ARG A 13 -2.96 13.20 14.74
N PHE A 14 -3.55 14.13 13.98
CA PHE A 14 -3.11 14.47 12.63
C PHE A 14 -2.63 15.94 12.51
N GLU A 15 -2.63 16.69 13.61
CA GLU A 15 -1.89 17.96 13.72
C GLU A 15 -0.42 17.62 13.93
N LEU A 16 0.27 17.35 12.82
CA LEU A 16 1.60 16.74 12.79
C LEU A 16 2.65 17.77 12.42
N ALA A 17 3.70 17.92 13.22
CA ALA A 17 4.91 18.60 12.77
C ALA A 17 5.72 17.73 11.78
N HIS A 18 6.55 18.35 10.96
CA HIS A 18 7.06 17.76 9.73
C HIS A 18 8.28 16.83 9.97
N PRO A 19 8.35 15.61 9.39
CA PRO A 19 9.55 14.75 9.46
C PRO A 19 10.67 15.20 8.51
N GLY A 20 10.44 16.27 7.75
CA GLY A 20 11.37 16.85 6.79
C GLY A 20 11.44 18.38 6.85
N GLY A 21 10.96 18.98 7.93
CA GLY A 21 11.23 20.39 8.25
C GLY A 21 12.52 20.49 9.07
N ASP A 22 12.83 21.66 9.60
CA ASP A 22 14.00 21.93 10.48
C ASP A 22 14.02 21.13 11.80
N LEU A 23 13.18 20.11 11.97
CA LEU A 23 13.11 19.28 13.16
C LEU A 23 14.15 18.17 13.11
N GLU A 24 14.92 18.06 14.18
CA GLU A 24 15.89 16.98 14.36
C GLU A 24 15.19 15.61 14.40
N MET A 25 15.68 14.68 13.58
CA MET A 25 15.21 13.30 13.55
C MET A 25 16.14 12.39 14.35
N LEU A 26 15.56 11.54 15.20
CA LEU A 26 16.27 10.52 15.96
C LEU A 26 15.71 9.13 15.63
N VAL A 27 16.56 8.28 15.06
CA VAL A 27 16.27 6.85 14.88
C VAL A 27 16.65 6.11 16.17
N VAL A 28 15.67 5.51 16.81
CA VAL A 28 15.85 4.66 18.00
C VAL A 28 15.63 3.21 17.60
N ALA A 29 16.66 2.39 17.67
CA ALA A 29 16.54 0.95 17.40
C ALA A 29 16.10 0.20 18.66
N GLY A 30 14.91 -0.41 18.62
CA GLY A 30 14.53 -1.44 19.58
C GLY A 30 15.36 -2.71 19.41
N THR A 31 15.20 -3.69 20.29
CA THR A 31 16.01 -4.92 20.31
C THR A 31 15.98 -5.68 18.97
N GLY A 32 14.84 -5.71 18.30
CA GLY A 32 14.66 -6.32 16.97
C GLY A 32 15.04 -5.41 15.80
N GLY A 33 15.40 -4.15 16.03
CA GLY A 33 15.79 -3.18 15.00
C GLY A 33 17.29 -2.92 14.88
N ARG A 34 18.10 -3.42 15.82
CA ARG A 34 19.54 -3.09 15.94
C ARG A 34 20.34 -3.39 14.66
N HIS A 35 20.01 -4.46 13.94
CA HIS A 35 20.70 -4.87 12.70
C HIS A 35 20.54 -3.88 11.53
N LEU A 36 19.56 -2.97 11.60
CA LEU A 36 19.28 -1.97 10.55
C LEU A 36 19.48 -0.52 11.04
N GLY A 37 19.38 -0.27 12.35
CA GLY A 37 19.24 1.07 12.94
C GLY A 37 20.30 2.08 12.52
N ARG A 38 21.59 1.76 12.69
CA ARG A 38 22.68 2.69 12.36
C ARG A 38 22.74 3.01 10.86
N ARG A 39 22.48 2.03 10.00
CA ARG A 39 22.45 2.21 8.54
C ARG A 39 21.25 3.05 8.11
N LEU A 40 20.10 2.89 8.77
CA LEU A 40 18.90 3.68 8.52
C LEU A 40 19.11 5.14 8.91
N ALA A 41 19.63 5.40 10.12
CA ALA A 41 19.96 6.74 10.58
C ALA A 41 20.89 7.47 9.60
N LYS A 42 21.97 6.80 9.17
CA LYS A 42 22.89 7.34 8.16
C LYS A 42 22.18 7.67 6.85
N SER A 43 21.31 6.78 6.36
CA SER A 43 20.56 7.02 5.13
C SER A 43 19.63 8.24 5.25
N LEU A 44 18.99 8.42 6.40
CA LEU A 44 18.07 9.52 6.66
C LEU A 44 18.77 10.83 7.06
N ARG A 45 20.09 10.81 7.27
CA ARG A 45 20.85 11.92 7.88
C ARG A 45 20.29 12.29 9.26
N ALA A 46 19.88 11.27 10.01
CA ALA A 46 19.29 11.39 11.33
C ALA A 46 20.29 10.96 12.41
N GLU A 47 20.05 11.39 13.64
CA GLU A 47 20.74 10.83 14.79
C GLU A 47 20.38 9.36 15.00
N PHE A 48 21.30 8.62 15.62
CA PHE A 48 21.10 7.23 16.00
C PHE A 48 21.21 7.06 17.52
N SER A 49 20.34 6.22 18.06
CA SER A 49 20.46 5.64 19.41
C SER A 49 19.89 4.23 19.43
N GLU A 50 20.37 3.40 20.34
CA GLU A 50 19.70 2.14 20.69
C GLU A 50 18.80 2.38 21.90
N LEU A 51 17.63 1.76 21.91
CA LEU A 51 16.82 1.67 23.11
C LEU A 51 17.55 0.74 24.09
N GLU A 52 17.77 1.25 25.30
CA GLU A 52 18.26 0.42 26.38
C GLU A 52 17.09 -0.37 26.94
N VAL A 53 17.23 -1.69 26.97
CA VAL A 53 16.19 -2.62 27.41
C VAL A 53 16.84 -3.60 28.36
N GLU A 54 16.31 -3.67 29.57
CA GLU A 54 16.69 -4.65 30.59
C GLU A 54 15.47 -5.50 30.90
N LYS A 55 15.68 -6.82 31.01
CA LYS A 55 14.65 -7.77 31.42
C LYS A 55 14.95 -8.20 32.85
N PHE A 56 14.05 -7.91 33.77
CA PHE A 56 14.16 -8.31 35.17
C PHE A 56 14.06 -9.84 35.31
N PRO A 57 14.53 -10.45 36.41
CA PRO A 57 14.50 -11.90 36.61
C PRO A 57 13.10 -12.53 36.52
N ASP A 58 12.04 -11.79 36.83
CA ASP A 58 10.64 -12.19 36.73
C ASP A 58 10.04 -12.03 35.31
N GLY A 59 10.78 -11.39 34.41
CA GLY A 59 10.43 -11.22 33.00
C GLY A 59 9.88 -9.85 32.63
N GLU A 60 9.71 -8.92 33.58
CA GLU A 60 9.31 -7.54 33.27
C GLU A 60 10.40 -6.77 32.50
N LEU A 61 9.99 -5.73 31.76
CA LEU A 61 10.89 -4.95 30.91
C LEU A 61 11.06 -3.52 31.44
N ARG A 62 12.31 -3.08 31.59
CA ARG A 62 12.68 -1.67 31.76
C ARG A 62 13.22 -1.12 30.44
N VAL A 63 12.70 0.03 29.99
CA VAL A 63 13.19 0.73 28.80
C VAL A 63 13.76 2.09 29.15
N ARG A 64 14.83 2.53 28.46
CA ARG A 64 15.41 3.87 28.63
C ARG A 64 15.95 4.43 27.31
N PHE A 65 15.62 5.68 27.02
CA PHE A 65 16.25 6.44 25.93
C PHE A 65 17.63 6.96 26.37
N ARG A 66 18.68 6.65 25.61
CA ARG A 66 20.04 7.14 25.87
C ARG A 66 20.30 8.57 25.39
N LYS A 67 19.42 9.10 24.55
CA LYS A 67 19.51 10.47 24.00
C LYS A 67 18.23 11.25 24.31
N PRO A 68 18.33 12.59 24.46
CA PRO A 68 17.14 13.43 24.60
C PRO A 68 16.18 13.29 23.41
N VAL A 69 14.89 13.24 23.70
CA VAL A 69 13.83 13.06 22.69
C VAL A 69 12.91 14.28 22.51
N LYS A 70 12.96 15.24 23.44
CA LYS A 70 12.08 16.42 23.45
C LYS A 70 12.19 17.21 22.14
N GLY A 71 11.05 17.51 21.52
CA GLY A 71 10.96 18.30 20.28
C GLY A 71 11.46 17.57 19.02
N LYS A 72 11.85 16.29 19.11
CA LYS A 72 12.37 15.52 17.97
C LYS A 72 11.29 14.69 17.29
N VAL A 73 11.54 14.39 16.02
CA VAL A 73 10.83 13.35 15.29
C VAL A 73 11.51 12.01 15.60
N LEU A 74 10.84 11.16 16.36
CA LEU A 74 11.34 9.84 16.71
C LEU A 74 10.90 8.79 15.71
N VAL A 75 11.86 8.05 15.17
CA VAL A 75 11.62 6.82 14.41
C VAL A 75 12.04 5.65 15.28
N ILE A 76 11.06 4.99 15.91
CA ILE A 76 11.28 3.71 16.60
C ILE A 76 11.34 2.62 15.54
N LEU A 77 12.52 2.02 15.36
CA LEU A 77 12.73 0.91 14.44
C LEU A 77 12.63 -0.40 15.21
N GLN A 78 11.60 -1.20 14.94
CA GLN A 78 11.39 -2.49 15.60
C GLN A 78 10.91 -3.56 14.62
N SER A 79 11.69 -4.64 14.46
CA SER A 79 11.24 -5.85 13.77
C SER A 79 10.81 -6.90 14.79
N PHE A 80 9.59 -7.40 14.70
CA PHE A 80 8.97 -8.20 15.76
C PHE A 80 9.22 -9.71 15.57
N PHE A 81 10.47 -10.17 15.71
CA PHE A 81 10.86 -11.59 15.62
C PHE A 81 11.49 -12.10 16.93
N GLY A 82 11.58 -13.43 17.11
CA GLY A 82 12.06 -14.03 18.37
C GLY A 82 11.03 -13.85 19.49
N ASP A 83 11.39 -13.17 20.57
CA ASP A 83 10.45 -12.80 21.65
C ASP A 83 9.47 -11.71 21.19
N ILE A 84 8.43 -12.11 20.46
CA ILE A 84 7.47 -11.21 19.80
C ILE A 84 6.72 -10.36 20.83
N ASN A 85 6.25 -10.98 21.91
CA ASN A 85 5.44 -10.33 22.94
C ASN A 85 6.24 -9.30 23.72
N ASP A 86 7.45 -9.65 24.14
CA ASP A 86 8.39 -8.72 24.78
C ASP A 86 8.65 -7.50 23.89
N LYS A 87 8.86 -7.70 22.58
CA LYS A 87 9.08 -6.58 21.65
C LYS A 87 7.85 -5.70 21.49
N ILE A 88 6.63 -6.25 21.59
CA ILE A 88 5.40 -5.46 21.64
C ILE A 88 5.40 -4.59 22.90
N ILE A 89 5.61 -5.18 24.08
CA ILE A 89 5.63 -4.44 25.35
C ILE A 89 6.75 -3.39 25.37
N GLU A 90 7.97 -3.75 24.98
CA GLU A 90 9.13 -2.86 24.82
C GLU A 90 8.77 -1.62 23.98
N THR A 91 8.09 -1.85 22.85
CA THR A 91 7.74 -0.78 21.90
C THR A 91 6.66 0.13 22.46
N LEU A 92 5.70 -0.41 23.21
CA LEU A 92 4.64 0.37 23.86
C LEU A 92 5.17 1.20 25.02
N LEU A 93 6.05 0.63 25.85
CA LEU A 93 6.74 1.36 26.92
C LEU A 93 7.57 2.51 26.34
N ALA A 94 8.32 2.24 25.27
CA ALA A 94 9.10 3.28 24.58
C ALA A 94 8.21 4.37 23.97
N ALA A 95 7.10 3.98 23.34
CA ALA A 95 6.14 4.91 22.74
C ALA A 95 5.52 5.85 23.78
N HIS A 96 5.05 5.30 24.90
CA HIS A 96 4.45 6.08 25.98
C HIS A 96 5.49 7.03 26.60
N THR A 97 6.66 6.50 26.96
CA THR A 97 7.76 7.28 27.54
C THR A 97 8.18 8.43 26.62
N ALA A 98 8.27 8.21 25.30
CA ALA A 98 8.60 9.26 24.34
C ALA A 98 7.60 10.42 24.35
N ARG A 99 6.30 10.12 24.51
CA ARG A 99 5.25 11.14 24.60
C ARG A 99 5.37 11.96 25.88
N GLU A 100 5.59 11.30 27.03
CA GLU A 100 5.82 11.99 28.30
C GLU A 100 7.04 12.91 28.26
N LEU A 101 8.10 12.45 27.58
CA LEU A 101 9.31 13.24 27.34
C LEU A 101 9.17 14.28 26.22
N LYS A 102 7.94 14.54 25.75
CA LYS A 102 7.59 15.60 24.79
C LYS A 102 8.27 15.45 23.43
N ALA A 103 8.38 14.22 22.92
CA ALA A 103 8.70 13.99 21.51
C ALA A 103 7.65 14.66 20.61
N GLU A 104 8.11 15.36 19.58
CA GLU A 104 7.23 16.12 18.67
C GLU A 104 6.39 15.17 17.83
N GLN A 105 7.02 14.11 17.32
CA GLN A 105 6.37 13.11 16.50
C GLN A 105 6.91 11.72 16.80
N LEU A 106 6.03 10.73 16.77
CA LEU A 106 6.34 9.33 17.04
C LEU A 106 5.98 8.44 15.84
N LEU A 107 6.99 7.87 15.20
CA LEU A 107 6.87 6.97 14.06
C LEU A 107 7.34 5.58 14.46
N LEU A 108 6.53 4.55 14.19
CA LEU A 108 6.99 3.17 14.23
C LEU A 108 7.39 2.76 12.82
N LEU A 109 8.62 2.28 12.65
CA LEU A 109 9.06 1.58 11.44
C LEU A 109 9.21 0.10 11.77
N ALA A 110 8.34 -0.73 11.19
CA ALA A 110 8.27 -2.16 11.42
C ALA A 110 8.64 -2.96 10.16
N PRO A 111 9.91 -3.39 10.01
CA PRO A 111 10.32 -4.26 8.92
C PRO A 111 9.60 -5.61 8.90
N TYR A 112 9.15 -6.11 10.05
CA TYR A 112 8.23 -7.25 10.16
C TYR A 112 7.28 -6.98 11.31
N PHE A 113 5.97 -7.04 11.07
CA PHE A 113 4.92 -6.76 12.06
C PHE A 113 4.11 -8.03 12.36
N PRO A 114 3.85 -8.37 13.64
CA PRO A 114 3.30 -9.67 14.03
C PRO A 114 1.76 -9.65 14.09
N TYR A 115 1.16 -10.81 14.36
CA TYR A 115 -0.28 -10.95 14.68
C TYR A 115 -1.27 -10.47 13.60
N LEU A 116 -0.84 -10.38 12.34
CA LEU A 116 -1.74 -10.07 11.21
C LEU A 116 -2.36 -11.32 10.56
N ARG A 117 -1.97 -12.53 11.00
CA ARG A 117 -2.51 -13.81 10.50
C ARG A 117 -3.94 -14.09 10.96
N GLU A 118 -4.30 -13.63 12.17
CA GLU A 118 -5.68 -13.69 12.70
C GLU A 118 -6.41 -12.38 12.41
N ASP A 119 -6.78 -12.22 11.15
CA ASP A 119 -7.46 -11.03 10.61
C ASP A 119 -9.00 -11.14 10.65
N LYS A 120 -9.52 -12.32 10.99
CA LYS A 120 -10.93 -12.57 11.35
C LYS A 120 -11.01 -13.62 12.46
N ARG A 121 -12.22 -13.80 12.98
CA ARG A 121 -12.58 -14.93 13.84
C ARG A 121 -12.86 -16.13 12.92
N PHE A 122 -12.06 -17.18 12.98
CA PHE A 122 -12.28 -18.42 12.22
C PHE A 122 -13.24 -19.32 12.98
N GLU A 123 -13.03 -19.45 14.28
CA GLU A 123 -13.87 -20.18 15.22
C GLU A 123 -14.53 -19.26 16.24
N PRO A 124 -15.78 -19.54 16.68
CA PRO A 124 -16.40 -18.81 17.78
C PRO A 124 -15.47 -18.73 19.00
N GLY A 125 -15.35 -17.55 19.61
CA GLY A 125 -14.45 -17.32 20.76
C GLY A 125 -13.05 -16.78 20.42
N GLU A 126 -12.53 -16.94 19.19
CA GLU A 126 -11.16 -16.49 18.85
C GLU A 126 -10.94 -14.97 18.84
N ALA A 127 -9.74 -14.52 19.20
CA ALA A 127 -9.35 -13.12 19.05
C ALA A 127 -9.29 -12.72 17.56
N VAL A 128 -9.44 -11.42 17.29
CA VAL A 128 -9.07 -10.84 15.99
C VAL A 128 -7.83 -10.00 16.22
N SER A 129 -6.68 -10.66 16.36
CA SER A 129 -5.45 -10.02 16.83
C SER A 129 -5.06 -8.84 15.95
N ALA A 130 -5.24 -8.91 14.63
CA ALA A 130 -4.91 -7.81 13.72
C ALA A 130 -5.60 -6.49 14.11
N LYS A 131 -6.88 -6.56 14.50
CA LYS A 131 -7.66 -5.39 14.95
C LYS A 131 -7.28 -4.93 16.35
N ILE A 132 -6.87 -5.86 17.22
CA ILE A 132 -6.40 -5.53 18.58
C ILE A 132 -5.06 -4.80 18.50
N LEU A 133 -4.12 -5.32 17.72
CA LEU A 133 -2.81 -4.70 17.49
C LEU A 133 -2.97 -3.32 16.84
N ALA A 134 -3.88 -3.17 15.87
CA ALA A 134 -4.17 -1.86 15.27
C ALA A 134 -4.62 -0.81 16.31
N LYS A 135 -5.41 -1.21 17.32
CA LYS A 135 -5.82 -0.32 18.42
C LYS A 135 -4.69 -0.02 19.39
N ILE A 136 -3.88 -1.01 19.72
CA ILE A 136 -2.77 -0.87 20.66
C ILE A 136 -1.68 0.05 20.09
N PHE A 137 -1.35 -0.10 18.81
CA PHE A 137 -0.34 0.69 18.12
C PHE A 137 -0.85 2.04 17.58
N ASP A 138 -2.10 2.41 17.89
CA ASP A 138 -2.68 3.73 17.64
C ASP A 138 -2.07 4.85 18.52
N ILE A 139 -1.13 4.50 19.41
CA ILE A 139 -0.29 5.45 20.17
C ILE A 139 0.73 6.18 19.28
N PHE A 140 1.09 5.59 18.13
CA PHE A 140 1.98 6.18 17.15
C PHE A 140 1.25 7.13 16.20
N ASP A 141 1.93 8.17 15.72
CA ASP A 141 1.37 9.05 14.68
C ASP A 141 1.28 8.31 13.34
N PHE A 142 2.32 7.54 13.01
CA PHE A 142 2.32 6.63 11.87
C PHE A 142 3.01 5.31 12.20
N VAL A 143 2.49 4.23 11.61
CA VAL A 143 3.08 2.90 11.68
C VAL A 143 3.42 2.45 10.26
N LEU A 144 4.70 2.40 9.92
CA LEU A 144 5.17 1.97 8.61
C LEU A 144 5.50 0.49 8.66
N ILE A 145 4.77 -0.32 7.89
CA ILE A 145 4.90 -1.78 7.90
C ILE A 145 5.36 -2.25 6.53
N LEU A 146 6.47 -2.97 6.48
CA LEU A 146 6.92 -3.61 5.25
C LEU A 146 6.07 -4.83 4.94
N ASP A 147 5.46 -4.86 3.75
CA ASP A 147 4.61 -5.94 3.19
C ASP A 147 3.88 -6.77 4.26
N PRO A 148 2.96 -6.15 5.03
CA PRO A 148 2.19 -6.86 6.04
C PRO A 148 1.44 -8.05 5.43
N HIS A 149 1.27 -9.08 6.24
CA HIS A 149 0.45 -10.24 5.90
C HIS A 149 -1.03 -9.83 5.78
N LEU A 150 -1.50 -9.64 4.55
CA LEU A 150 -2.83 -9.15 4.21
C LEU A 150 -3.52 -10.12 3.26
N HIS A 151 -4.18 -11.14 3.80
CA HIS A 151 -4.90 -12.15 3.01
C HIS A 151 -6.38 -11.82 2.82
N ARG A 152 -7.11 -11.46 3.89
CA ARG A 152 -8.55 -11.14 3.78
C ARG A 152 -8.81 -9.63 3.72
N PHE A 153 -8.01 -8.83 4.39
CA PHE A 153 -7.89 -7.41 4.08
C PHE A 153 -7.01 -7.23 2.85
N ARG A 154 -7.38 -6.34 1.93
CA ARG A 154 -6.52 -5.97 0.80
C ARG A 154 -5.59 -4.82 1.14
N THR A 155 -5.98 -3.94 2.04
CA THR A 155 -5.16 -2.81 2.48
C THR A 155 -5.22 -2.65 4.00
N LEU A 156 -4.13 -2.12 4.59
CA LEU A 156 -4.09 -1.74 6.02
C LEU A 156 -5.20 -0.73 6.36
N ASP A 157 -5.60 0.07 5.38
CA ASP A 157 -6.57 1.15 5.52
C ASP A 157 -7.97 0.67 5.99
N GLU A 158 -8.25 -0.62 5.83
CA GLU A 158 -9.51 -1.26 6.23
C GLU A 158 -9.61 -1.48 7.75
N PHE A 159 -8.49 -1.50 8.49
CA PHE A 159 -8.52 -1.80 9.93
C PHE A 159 -7.45 -1.10 10.78
N PHE A 160 -6.43 -0.50 10.16
CA PHE A 160 -5.28 0.09 10.85
C PHE A 160 -5.03 1.54 10.35
N PRO A 161 -5.70 2.55 10.93
CA PRO A 161 -5.89 3.86 10.29
C PRO A 161 -4.60 4.64 10.05
N ASN A 162 -3.69 4.62 11.02
CA ASN A 162 -2.40 5.31 11.02
C ASN A 162 -1.27 4.47 10.41
N ALA A 163 -1.57 3.28 9.88
CA ALA A 163 -0.56 2.41 9.31
C ALA A 163 -0.40 2.60 7.79
N VAL A 164 0.84 2.54 7.31
CA VAL A 164 1.21 2.69 5.91
C VAL A 164 2.02 1.48 5.48
N ARG A 165 1.58 0.81 4.40
CA ARG A 165 2.32 -0.29 3.80
C ARG A 165 3.51 0.26 3.00
N ILE A 166 4.70 -0.23 3.31
CA ILE A 166 5.89 -0.13 2.46
C ILE A 166 6.02 -1.46 1.69
N SER A 167 6.48 -1.43 0.43
CA SER A 167 6.64 -2.66 -0.36
C SER A 167 8.08 -2.92 -0.81
N ALA A 168 8.54 -4.14 -0.58
CA ALA A 168 9.81 -4.70 -1.05
C ALA A 168 9.74 -5.25 -2.48
N VAL A 169 8.59 -5.21 -3.16
CA VAL A 169 8.39 -5.80 -4.50
C VAL A 169 9.48 -5.40 -5.50
N GLU A 170 9.91 -4.14 -5.50
CA GLU A 170 11.00 -3.70 -6.40
C GLU A 170 12.34 -4.39 -6.07
N LYS A 171 12.65 -4.59 -4.78
CA LYS A 171 13.86 -5.30 -4.34
C LYS A 171 13.80 -6.79 -4.62
N LEU A 172 12.64 -7.40 -4.48
CA LEU A 172 12.41 -8.78 -4.90
C LEU A 172 12.59 -8.89 -6.43
N ALA A 173 12.01 -7.99 -7.21
CA ALA A 173 12.18 -7.96 -8.66
C ALA A 173 13.64 -7.77 -9.08
N GLU A 174 14.38 -6.85 -8.46
CA GLU A 174 15.83 -6.67 -8.67
C GLU A 174 16.63 -7.96 -8.42
N PHE A 175 16.29 -8.70 -7.36
CA PHE A 175 16.92 -9.99 -7.08
C PHE A 175 16.57 -11.04 -8.15
N VAL A 176 15.29 -11.12 -8.54
CA VAL A 176 14.80 -12.09 -9.53
C VAL A 176 15.31 -11.79 -10.95
N ARG A 177 15.62 -10.52 -11.30
CA ARG A 177 16.23 -10.16 -12.60
C ARG A 177 17.55 -10.91 -12.86
N ARG A 178 18.25 -11.35 -11.81
CA ARG A 178 19.50 -12.12 -11.90
C ARG A 178 19.28 -13.58 -12.26
N VAL A 179 18.05 -14.08 -12.14
CA VAL A 179 17.68 -15.44 -12.50
C VAL A 179 17.37 -15.48 -13.99
N SER A 180 18.08 -16.31 -14.74
CA SER A 180 17.85 -16.44 -16.19
C SER A 180 16.54 -17.15 -16.49
N ASN A 181 15.77 -16.62 -17.45
CA ASN A 181 14.49 -17.16 -17.92
C ASN A 181 13.55 -17.73 -16.82
N PRO A 182 13.18 -16.95 -15.78
CA PRO A 182 12.46 -17.47 -14.63
C PRO A 182 10.98 -17.70 -14.92
N VAL A 183 10.44 -18.78 -14.33
CA VAL A 183 9.00 -19.00 -14.13
C VAL A 183 8.66 -18.58 -12.71
N ILE A 184 7.73 -17.64 -12.54
CA ILE A 184 7.38 -17.06 -11.24
C ILE A 184 6.11 -17.74 -10.72
N ILE A 185 6.18 -18.26 -9.51
CA ILE A 185 5.13 -19.06 -8.88
C ILE A 185 4.78 -18.48 -7.50
N GLY A 186 3.49 -18.26 -7.25
CA GLY A 186 2.97 -18.09 -5.89
C GLY A 186 2.62 -19.46 -5.30
N PRO A 187 2.97 -19.75 -4.05
CA PRO A 187 2.76 -21.08 -3.47
C PRO A 187 1.28 -21.41 -3.24
N ASP A 188 0.43 -20.40 -3.06
CA ASP A 188 -1.03 -20.54 -2.94
C ASP A 188 -1.74 -19.26 -3.43
N GLU A 189 -3.08 -19.24 -3.35
CA GLU A 189 -3.90 -18.09 -3.76
C GLU A 189 -3.75 -16.89 -2.83
N GLU A 190 -3.51 -17.14 -1.54
CA GLU A 190 -3.42 -16.11 -0.50
C GLU A 190 -2.13 -15.28 -0.68
N SER A 191 -1.04 -15.95 -1.06
CA SER A 191 0.29 -15.41 -1.34
C SER A 191 0.54 -14.98 -2.79
N PHE A 192 -0.38 -15.28 -3.72
CA PHE A 192 -0.19 -15.01 -5.14
C PHE A 192 0.06 -13.53 -5.46
N GLN A 193 -0.54 -12.61 -4.70
CA GLN A 193 -0.40 -11.17 -4.91
C GLN A 193 1.07 -10.68 -4.90
N TRP A 194 1.96 -11.32 -4.12
CA TRP A 194 3.37 -10.96 -4.09
C TRP A 194 4.11 -11.48 -5.32
N ALA A 195 3.82 -12.71 -5.74
CA ALA A 195 4.35 -13.29 -6.97
C ALA A 195 3.89 -12.51 -8.21
N GLU A 196 2.61 -12.15 -8.28
CA GLU A 196 2.03 -11.35 -9.36
C GLU A 196 2.67 -9.96 -9.42
N ALA A 197 2.79 -9.26 -8.29
CA ALA A 197 3.40 -7.94 -8.24
C ALA A 197 4.88 -7.95 -8.70
N VAL A 198 5.65 -8.98 -8.33
CA VAL A 198 7.02 -9.16 -8.82
C VAL A 198 7.04 -9.48 -10.31
N ALA A 199 6.16 -10.35 -10.79
CA ALA A 199 6.08 -10.69 -12.21
C ALA A 199 5.71 -9.49 -13.09
N GLU A 200 4.75 -8.66 -12.66
CA GLU A 200 4.37 -7.43 -13.36
C GLU A 200 5.56 -6.47 -13.51
N LYS A 201 6.40 -6.33 -12.48
CA LYS A 201 7.63 -5.51 -12.51
C LYS A 201 8.70 -6.03 -13.47
N LEU A 202 8.61 -7.30 -13.85
CA LEU A 202 9.51 -7.95 -14.78
C LEU A 202 8.90 -8.08 -16.19
N GLY A 203 7.68 -7.57 -16.41
CA GLY A 203 6.95 -7.77 -17.66
C GLY A 203 6.61 -9.24 -17.91
N LYS A 204 6.45 -10.03 -16.85
CA LYS A 204 6.17 -11.47 -16.89
C LYS A 204 4.80 -11.76 -16.27
N ARG A 205 4.35 -13.01 -16.40
CA ARG A 205 3.17 -13.54 -15.70
C ARG A 205 3.62 -14.41 -14.53
N ALA A 206 2.86 -14.41 -13.45
CA ALA A 206 2.98 -15.37 -12.35
C ALA A 206 1.93 -16.47 -12.50
N MET A 207 2.16 -17.62 -11.86
CA MET A 207 1.19 -18.72 -11.75
C MET A 207 1.01 -19.15 -10.29
N ILE A 208 -0.02 -19.95 -10.03
CA ILE A 208 -0.26 -20.60 -8.74
C ILE A 208 -0.17 -22.11 -8.96
N LEU A 209 0.59 -22.82 -8.13
CA LEU A 209 0.57 -24.28 -8.10
C LEU A 209 -0.39 -24.76 -6.99
N LYS A 210 -1.63 -25.09 -7.37
CA LYS A 210 -2.63 -25.62 -6.42
C LYS A 210 -2.38 -27.08 -6.07
N LYS A 211 -2.39 -27.38 -4.78
CA LYS A 211 -2.38 -28.74 -4.23
C LYS A 211 -3.72 -29.45 -4.49
N LYS A 212 -3.79 -30.27 -5.53
CA LYS A 212 -4.67 -31.46 -5.56
C LYS A 212 -3.89 -32.61 -6.19
N ARG A 213 -4.18 -33.84 -5.75
CA ARG A 213 -3.76 -35.09 -6.40
C ARG A 213 -4.28 -35.03 -7.83
N LEU A 214 -3.43 -34.67 -8.77
CA LEU A 214 -3.77 -34.49 -10.17
C LEU A 214 -2.67 -35.13 -10.98
N SER A 215 -3.04 -35.77 -12.08
CA SER A 215 -2.07 -36.40 -12.97
C SER A 215 -1.08 -35.37 -13.53
N PRO A 216 0.11 -35.78 -14.01
CA PRO A 216 1.07 -34.87 -14.66
C PRO A 216 0.47 -34.02 -15.79
N GLU A 217 -0.57 -34.51 -16.48
CA GLU A 217 -1.30 -33.78 -17.52
C GLU A 217 -2.20 -32.67 -16.96
N GLU A 218 -2.90 -32.92 -15.85
CA GLU A 218 -3.76 -31.91 -15.21
C GLU A 218 -2.94 -30.77 -14.57
N VAL A 219 -1.71 -31.05 -14.13
CA VAL A 219 -0.78 -30.01 -13.64
C VAL A 219 -0.32 -29.10 -14.78
N ARG A 220 -0.06 -29.64 -15.98
CA ARG A 220 0.26 -28.83 -17.18
C ARG A 220 -0.90 -27.91 -17.58
N ILE A 221 -2.13 -28.41 -17.52
CA ILE A 221 -3.34 -27.65 -17.88
C ILE A 221 -3.63 -26.54 -16.84
N ARG A 222 -3.41 -26.78 -15.55
CA ARG A 222 -3.67 -25.80 -14.47
C ARG A 222 -2.52 -24.82 -14.19
N ALA A 223 -1.28 -25.14 -14.59
CA ALA A 223 -0.14 -24.21 -14.55
C ALA A 223 -0.23 -23.10 -15.63
N GLY A 224 -1.39 -22.92 -16.27
CA GLY A 224 -1.62 -21.86 -17.26
C GLY A 224 -0.80 -22.03 -18.53
N GLY A 225 -0.38 -23.25 -18.87
CA GLY A 225 0.36 -23.55 -20.10
C GLY A 225 1.83 -23.11 -20.12
N LEU A 226 2.40 -22.69 -18.98
CA LEU A 226 3.82 -22.33 -18.88
C LEU A 226 4.67 -23.57 -18.58
N GLU A 227 5.52 -23.94 -19.52
CA GLU A 227 6.45 -25.07 -19.39
C GLU A 227 7.49 -24.79 -18.30
N VAL A 228 7.53 -25.64 -17.26
CA VAL A 228 8.52 -25.59 -16.16
C VAL A 228 9.82 -26.33 -16.53
N LYS A 229 9.72 -27.34 -17.39
CA LYS A 229 10.83 -28.21 -17.79
C LYS A 229 11.99 -27.39 -18.35
N GLY A 230 13.19 -27.61 -17.83
CA GLY A 230 14.43 -26.95 -18.27
C GLY A 230 14.56 -25.48 -17.86
N ARG A 231 13.60 -24.91 -17.12
CA ARG A 231 13.62 -23.49 -16.70
C ARG A 231 13.93 -23.31 -15.23
N ASN A 232 14.34 -22.11 -14.87
CA ASN A 232 14.53 -21.73 -13.46
C ASN A 232 13.16 -21.36 -12.86
N VAL A 233 12.83 -21.93 -11.71
CA VAL A 233 11.58 -21.68 -10.99
C VAL A 233 11.85 -20.76 -9.80
N VAL A 234 11.06 -19.70 -9.68
CA VAL A 234 11.12 -18.74 -8.57
C VAL A 234 9.79 -18.76 -7.85
N ILE A 235 9.78 -19.30 -6.64
CA ILE A 235 8.62 -19.35 -5.76
C ILE A 235 8.67 -18.14 -4.83
N ILE A 236 7.63 -17.30 -4.83
CA ILE A 236 7.58 -16.03 -4.10
C ILE A 236 6.40 -16.02 -3.15
N ASP A 237 6.66 -15.68 -1.89
CA ASP A 237 5.67 -15.56 -0.83
C ASP A 237 5.94 -14.31 0.03
N ASP A 238 5.00 -13.92 0.87
CA ASP A 238 5.19 -12.85 1.85
C ASP A 238 6.16 -13.29 2.95
N MET A 239 6.03 -14.52 3.44
CA MET A 239 6.89 -15.03 4.49
C MET A 239 7.14 -16.54 4.45
N ILE A 240 8.32 -16.95 4.94
CA ILE A 240 8.63 -18.36 5.18
C ILE A 240 8.72 -18.58 6.69
N SER A 241 7.69 -19.24 7.25
CA SER A 241 7.69 -19.71 8.64
C SER A 241 8.18 -21.16 8.74
N THR A 242 7.30 -22.15 8.62
CA THR A 242 7.68 -23.58 8.62
C THR A 242 8.20 -24.06 7.27
N GLY A 243 7.97 -23.30 6.20
CA GLY A 243 8.41 -23.60 4.84
C GLY A 243 7.68 -24.74 4.14
N ARG A 244 6.63 -25.33 4.74
CA ARG A 244 5.94 -26.51 4.17
C ARG A 244 5.30 -26.24 2.82
N THR A 245 4.58 -25.12 2.66
CA THR A 245 3.92 -24.78 1.39
C THR A 245 4.96 -24.58 0.28
N MET A 246 6.02 -23.81 0.55
CA MET A 246 7.16 -23.64 -0.36
C MET A 246 7.83 -24.97 -0.73
N GLU A 247 8.03 -25.86 0.25
CA GLU A 247 8.65 -27.17 0.04
C GLU A 247 7.82 -28.04 -0.90
N GLU A 248 6.51 -28.06 -0.73
CA GLU A 248 5.59 -28.82 -1.59
C GLU A 248 5.64 -28.32 -3.03
N VAL A 249 5.61 -27.00 -3.23
CA VAL A 249 5.73 -26.40 -4.55
C VAL A 249 7.10 -26.67 -5.18
N ALA A 250 8.18 -26.63 -4.38
CA ALA A 250 9.52 -26.95 -4.84
C ALA A 250 9.67 -28.43 -5.25
N LYS A 251 9.04 -29.37 -4.52
CA LYS A 251 9.00 -30.79 -4.90
C LYS A 251 8.33 -30.99 -6.26
N VAL A 252 7.14 -30.43 -6.44
CA VAL A 252 6.39 -30.50 -7.70
C VAL A 252 7.19 -29.88 -8.84
N ALA A 253 7.78 -28.69 -8.64
CA ALA A 253 8.62 -28.04 -9.65
C ALA A 253 9.81 -28.92 -10.07
N LYS A 254 10.45 -29.62 -9.10
CA LYS A 254 11.55 -30.55 -9.37
C LYS A 254 11.09 -31.76 -10.18
N GLU A 255 9.96 -32.37 -9.82
CA GLU A 255 9.34 -33.50 -10.55
C GLU A 255 8.97 -33.12 -11.99
N LEU A 256 8.54 -31.87 -12.21
CA LEU A 256 8.25 -31.32 -13.54
C LEU A 256 9.51 -30.94 -14.35
N GLY A 257 10.71 -31.18 -13.83
CA GLY A 257 11.98 -30.97 -14.53
C GLY A 257 12.52 -29.53 -14.46
N ALA A 258 12.22 -28.78 -13.40
CA ALA A 258 12.84 -27.47 -13.17
C ALA A 258 14.38 -27.58 -13.12
N LYS A 259 15.07 -26.63 -13.77
CA LYS A 259 16.55 -26.58 -13.83
C LYS A 259 17.17 -26.13 -12.51
N LYS A 260 16.64 -25.06 -11.92
CA LYS A 260 17.00 -24.55 -10.60
C LYS A 260 15.75 -24.01 -9.93
N ILE A 261 15.72 -24.08 -8.60
CA ILE A 261 14.59 -23.59 -7.79
C ILE A 261 15.10 -22.49 -6.85
N PHE A 262 14.34 -21.42 -6.73
CA PHE A 262 14.59 -20.30 -5.83
C PHE A 262 13.34 -20.11 -4.95
N CYS A 263 13.48 -20.21 -3.63
CA CYS A 263 12.43 -19.91 -2.67
C CYS A 263 12.70 -18.53 -2.07
N ILE A 264 11.86 -17.55 -2.41
CA ILE A 264 12.04 -16.15 -2.05
C ILE A 264 10.87 -15.69 -1.18
N ALA A 265 11.17 -15.00 -0.07
CA ALA A 265 10.14 -14.38 0.76
C ALA A 265 10.47 -12.93 1.09
N VAL A 266 9.47 -12.13 1.45
CA VAL A 266 9.77 -10.87 2.12
C VAL A 266 10.33 -11.17 3.52
N HIS A 267 9.61 -11.91 4.35
CA HIS A 267 9.99 -12.18 5.73
C HIS A 267 10.47 -13.63 5.94
N GLY A 268 11.75 -13.81 6.25
CA GLY A 268 12.34 -15.12 6.54
C GLY A 268 12.31 -15.44 8.03
N ILE A 269 11.23 -16.07 8.53
CA ILE A 269 11.08 -16.43 9.96
C ILE A 269 11.80 -17.77 10.25
N PHE A 270 11.73 -18.72 9.32
CA PHE A 270 12.48 -19.98 9.29
C PHE A 270 12.43 -20.87 10.55
N VAL A 271 11.27 -21.03 11.19
CA VAL A 271 11.10 -21.94 12.33
C VAL A 271 11.16 -23.42 11.90
N LYS A 272 11.37 -24.34 12.86
CA LYS A 272 11.32 -25.80 12.64
C LYS A 272 12.23 -26.28 11.49
N ARG A 273 13.46 -25.76 11.45
CA ARG A 273 14.50 -26.06 10.44
C ARG A 273 14.04 -25.82 9.00
N ALA A 274 13.13 -24.86 8.77
CA ALA A 274 12.59 -24.56 7.44
C ALA A 274 13.68 -24.17 6.42
N LEU A 275 14.68 -23.40 6.84
CA LEU A 275 15.78 -22.99 5.96
C LEU A 275 16.58 -24.19 5.43
N GLU A 276 16.99 -25.10 6.31
CA GLU A 276 17.72 -26.31 5.93
C GLU A 276 16.89 -27.21 5.01
N ARG A 277 15.59 -27.32 5.30
CA ARG A 277 14.65 -28.11 4.52
C ARG A 277 14.53 -27.60 3.08
N LEU A 278 14.32 -26.30 2.92
CA LEU A 278 14.18 -25.69 1.59
C LEU A 278 15.49 -25.69 0.80
N LYS A 279 16.64 -25.57 1.48
CA LYS A 279 17.96 -25.69 0.85
C LYS A 279 18.20 -27.03 0.15
N ARG A 280 17.47 -28.09 0.49
CA ARG A 280 17.53 -29.39 -0.21
C ARG A 280 16.92 -29.35 -1.62
N TYR A 281 16.07 -28.36 -1.89
CA TYR A 281 15.38 -28.20 -3.16
C TYR A 281 15.96 -27.07 -4.01
N GLY A 282 16.45 -26.00 -3.38
CA GLY A 282 16.95 -24.85 -4.12
C GLY A 282 17.54 -23.75 -3.25
N GLU A 283 17.86 -22.64 -3.90
CA GLU A 283 18.38 -21.47 -3.21
C GLU A 283 17.27 -20.77 -2.42
N VAL A 284 17.56 -20.42 -1.17
CA VAL A 284 16.64 -19.68 -0.32
C VAL A 284 17.14 -18.25 -0.16
N ALA A 285 16.23 -17.29 -0.31
CA ALA A 285 16.49 -15.88 -0.06
C ALA A 285 15.30 -15.23 0.65
N SER A 286 15.59 -14.29 1.55
CA SER A 286 14.62 -13.38 2.13
C SER A 286 15.18 -11.97 2.17
N THR A 287 14.34 -11.01 2.55
CA THR A 287 14.86 -9.69 2.93
C THR A 287 15.55 -9.72 4.28
N ASN A 288 16.30 -8.67 4.60
CA ASN A 288 16.81 -8.40 5.94
C ASN A 288 15.79 -7.73 6.87
N SER A 289 14.47 -7.84 6.58
CA SER A 289 13.43 -7.52 7.57
C SER A 289 13.59 -8.31 8.86
N ILE A 290 13.96 -9.59 8.74
CA ILE A 290 14.38 -10.46 9.84
C ILE A 290 15.82 -10.91 9.53
N PRO A 291 16.78 -10.74 10.46
CA PRO A 291 18.15 -11.19 10.24
C PRO A 291 18.21 -12.72 10.17
N SER A 292 18.82 -13.26 9.12
CA SER A 292 19.03 -14.70 8.95
C SER A 292 20.14 -14.96 7.91
N PRO A 293 20.70 -16.19 7.83
CA PRO A 293 21.62 -16.56 6.75
C PRO A 293 21.02 -16.47 5.35
N ALA A 294 19.69 -16.42 5.22
CA ALA A 294 19.00 -16.25 3.94
C ALA A 294 18.65 -14.79 3.63
N ALA A 295 18.92 -13.84 4.53
CA ALA A 295 18.65 -12.41 4.35
C ALA A 295 19.58 -11.78 3.30
N LYS A 296 19.32 -12.07 2.02
CA LYS A 296 20.14 -11.68 0.86
C LYS A 296 19.63 -10.43 0.13
N ILE A 297 18.43 -9.95 0.49
CA ILE A 297 17.79 -8.81 -0.16
C ILE A 297 17.74 -7.62 0.82
N ASP A 298 18.48 -6.54 0.52
CA ASP A 298 18.54 -5.37 1.40
C ASP A 298 17.34 -4.43 1.19
N ILE A 299 16.52 -4.28 2.23
CA ILE A 299 15.35 -3.39 2.24
C ILE A 299 15.65 -1.99 2.76
N LEU A 300 16.88 -1.69 3.17
CA LEU A 300 17.24 -0.37 3.68
C LEU A 300 16.80 0.79 2.76
N PRO A 301 17.00 0.74 1.41
CA PRO A 301 16.54 1.80 0.53
C PRO A 301 15.01 1.97 0.54
N VAL A 302 14.29 0.86 0.72
CA VAL A 302 12.82 0.81 0.77
C VAL A 302 12.31 1.45 2.06
N LEU A 303 12.92 1.15 3.20
CA LEU A 303 12.59 1.75 4.49
C LEU A 303 12.85 3.27 4.51
N SER A 304 14.02 3.70 4.06
CA SER A 304 14.36 5.13 3.99
C SER A 304 13.42 5.90 3.07
N LYS A 305 13.07 5.31 1.92
CA LYS A 305 12.10 5.89 1.00
C LYS A 305 10.72 6.03 1.66
N GLY A 306 10.26 4.99 2.36
CA GLY A 306 8.98 5.02 3.08
C GLY A 306 8.88 6.20 4.05
N ILE A 307 9.93 6.43 4.85
CA ILE A 307 9.96 7.57 5.79
C ILE A 307 9.96 8.91 5.04
N ARG A 308 10.78 9.06 3.99
CA ARG A 308 10.83 10.31 3.20
C ARG A 308 9.51 10.61 2.49
N GLU A 309 8.73 9.59 2.14
CA GLU A 309 7.45 9.74 1.45
C GLU A 309 6.27 9.99 2.42
N LEU A 310 6.48 9.90 3.75
CA LEU A 310 5.43 10.21 4.73
C LEU A 310 4.88 11.62 4.58
N LYS A 311 5.68 12.59 4.15
CA LYS A 311 5.18 13.96 3.88
C LYS A 311 4.04 13.96 2.87
N TRP A 312 4.05 13.06 1.90
CA TRP A 312 2.98 12.95 0.90
C TRP A 312 1.73 12.33 1.49
N GLN A 313 1.87 11.35 2.40
CA GLN A 313 0.72 10.86 3.16
C GLN A 313 0.12 11.95 4.06
N LYS A 314 0.96 12.78 4.69
CA LYS A 314 0.48 13.94 5.45
C LYS A 314 -0.34 14.89 4.59
N GLN A 315 0.19 15.29 3.43
CA GLN A 315 -0.53 16.17 2.50
C GLN A 315 -1.88 15.59 2.09
N LYS A 316 -1.96 14.29 1.78
CA LYS A 316 -3.22 13.62 1.45
C LYS A 316 -4.22 13.63 2.59
N ILE A 317 -3.78 13.32 3.81
CA ILE A 317 -4.62 13.38 5.02
C ILE A 317 -5.13 14.80 5.25
N MET A 318 -4.29 15.82 5.03
CA MET A 318 -4.68 17.23 5.18
C MET A 318 -5.72 17.64 4.15
N ALA A 319 -5.53 17.28 2.87
CA ALA A 319 -6.52 17.52 1.82
C ALA A 319 -7.84 16.82 2.14
N ALA A 320 -7.79 15.55 2.53
CA ALA A 320 -8.95 14.76 2.91
C ALA A 320 -9.70 15.36 4.12
N ARG A 321 -8.97 15.82 5.14
CA ARG A 321 -9.54 16.46 6.34
C ARG A 321 -10.23 17.78 5.98
N LYS A 322 -9.63 18.57 5.08
CA LYS A 322 -10.25 19.82 4.59
C LYS A 322 -11.51 19.54 3.75
N ALA A 323 -11.51 18.48 2.95
CA ALA A 323 -12.68 18.05 2.19
C ALA A 323 -13.86 17.64 3.09
N LEU A 324 -13.58 17.08 4.26
CA LEU A 324 -14.59 16.67 5.22
C LEU A 324 -15.45 17.85 5.71
N GLU A 325 -14.91 19.08 5.73
CA GLU A 325 -15.66 20.30 6.07
C GLU A 325 -16.82 20.60 5.11
N PHE A 326 -16.79 20.03 3.90
CA PHE A 326 -17.86 20.18 2.91
C PHE A 326 -18.96 19.11 3.04
N VAL A 327 -18.76 18.10 3.87
CA VAL A 327 -19.68 16.97 4.02
C VAL A 327 -20.73 17.29 5.08
N LYS A 328 -22.01 17.18 4.69
CA LYS A 328 -23.15 17.35 5.60
C LYS A 328 -23.86 16.01 5.83
N PRO A 329 -24.47 15.81 7.01
CA PRO A 329 -25.32 14.64 7.26
C PRO A 329 -26.42 14.49 6.18
N GLY A 330 -26.69 13.26 5.76
CA GLY A 330 -27.72 12.93 4.76
C GLY A 330 -27.28 13.00 3.29
N MET A 331 -26.13 13.61 3.01
CA MET A 331 -25.58 13.69 1.65
C MET A 331 -25.34 12.30 1.04
N THR A 332 -25.49 12.25 -0.28
CA THR A 332 -25.04 11.15 -1.15
C THR A 332 -23.73 11.56 -1.80
N LEU A 333 -22.65 10.93 -1.34
CA LEU A 333 -21.30 11.21 -1.80
C LEU A 333 -20.94 10.30 -2.98
N GLY A 334 -20.34 10.87 -4.01
CA GLY A 334 -19.57 10.13 -5.01
C GLY A 334 -18.17 9.94 -4.49
N LEU A 335 -17.71 8.69 -4.39
CA LEU A 335 -16.36 8.38 -3.88
C LEU A 335 -15.50 7.88 -5.03
N GLY A 336 -14.46 8.65 -5.33
CA GLY A 336 -13.39 8.31 -6.23
C GLY A 336 -12.52 7.12 -5.81
N SER A 337 -11.40 6.92 -6.52
CA SER A 337 -10.47 5.83 -6.22
C SER A 337 -9.07 6.31 -5.81
N GLY A 338 -8.20 5.36 -5.45
CA GLY A 338 -6.81 5.62 -5.14
C GLY A 338 -6.54 6.04 -3.69
N SER A 339 -5.24 6.24 -3.40
CA SER A 339 -4.75 6.37 -2.02
C SER A 339 -5.31 7.56 -1.24
N THR A 340 -5.47 8.73 -1.86
CA THR A 340 -6.04 9.91 -1.19
C THR A 340 -7.50 9.69 -0.79
N MET A 341 -8.26 9.00 -1.64
CA MET A 341 -9.66 8.66 -1.36
C MET A 341 -9.81 7.66 -0.22
N ARG A 342 -8.87 6.71 -0.09
CA ARG A 342 -8.87 5.81 1.08
C ARG A 342 -8.69 6.58 2.39
N GLU A 343 -7.80 7.58 2.43
CA GLU A 343 -7.65 8.44 3.62
C GLU A 343 -8.93 9.24 3.91
N PHE A 344 -9.56 9.81 2.87
CA PHE A 344 -10.83 10.51 3.03
C PHE A 344 -11.93 9.61 3.62
N VAL A 345 -12.07 8.39 3.10
CA VAL A 345 -13.07 7.44 3.58
C VAL A 345 -12.83 7.03 5.04
N LYS A 346 -11.58 6.81 5.45
CA LYS A 346 -11.25 6.56 6.86
C LYS A 346 -11.70 7.72 7.75
N LEU A 347 -11.31 8.95 7.38
CA LEU A 347 -11.64 10.15 8.16
C LEU A 347 -13.15 10.36 8.23
N LEU A 348 -13.86 10.11 7.13
CA LEU A 348 -15.31 10.14 7.08
C LEU A 348 -15.94 9.12 8.03
N GLY A 349 -15.46 7.87 8.02
CA GLY A 349 -15.91 6.83 8.96
C GLY A 349 -15.68 7.22 10.42
N LEU A 350 -14.48 7.71 10.74
CA LEU A 350 -14.09 8.16 12.08
C LEU A 350 -14.89 9.39 12.55
N SER A 351 -15.30 10.27 11.64
CA SER A 351 -16.10 11.46 11.95
C SER A 351 -17.49 11.13 12.48
N GLY A 352 -18.02 9.95 12.11
CA GLY A 352 -19.39 9.53 12.43
C GLY A 352 -20.48 10.26 11.64
N ILE A 353 -20.13 11.15 10.69
CA ILE A 353 -21.09 11.85 9.84
C ILE A 353 -21.84 10.81 9.00
N LYS A 354 -23.17 10.78 9.13
CA LYS A 354 -24.02 9.82 8.43
C LYS A 354 -24.26 10.27 7.00
N VAL A 355 -23.71 9.53 6.03
CA VAL A 355 -23.87 9.76 4.59
C VAL A 355 -24.20 8.46 3.86
N ARG A 356 -24.62 8.59 2.61
CA ARG A 356 -24.69 7.51 1.63
C ARG A 356 -23.55 7.67 0.64
N ALA A 357 -23.03 6.57 0.08
CA ALA A 357 -21.91 6.64 -0.86
C ALA A 357 -22.15 5.82 -2.15
N VAL A 358 -21.72 6.39 -3.27
CA VAL A 358 -21.63 5.75 -4.59
C VAL A 358 -20.14 5.60 -4.93
N PRO A 359 -19.54 4.41 -4.77
CA PRO A 359 -18.11 4.17 -5.00
C PRO A 359 -17.77 3.96 -6.48
N SER A 360 -16.63 4.48 -6.93
CA SER A 360 -16.13 4.29 -8.31
C SER A 360 -15.37 2.98 -8.53
N SER A 361 -14.95 2.29 -7.46
CA SER A 361 -14.18 1.06 -7.55
C SER A 361 -14.51 0.04 -6.46
N GLU A 362 -14.19 -1.24 -6.71
CA GLU A 362 -14.37 -2.30 -5.71
C GLU A 362 -13.43 -2.12 -4.51
N GLU A 363 -12.28 -1.46 -4.70
CA GLU A 363 -11.36 -1.12 -3.62
C GLU A 363 -12.00 -0.12 -2.66
N ILE A 364 -12.49 1.03 -3.15
CA ILE A 364 -13.06 2.06 -2.28
C ILE A 364 -14.36 1.57 -1.61
N LYS A 365 -15.11 0.69 -2.30
CA LYS A 365 -16.29 0.02 -1.76
C LYS A 365 -15.97 -0.82 -0.52
N ARG A 366 -14.85 -1.56 -0.52
CA ARG A 366 -14.40 -2.35 0.65
C ARG A 366 -14.02 -1.45 1.81
N VAL A 367 -13.19 -0.44 1.54
CA VAL A 367 -12.76 0.52 2.57
C VAL A 367 -13.98 1.21 3.18
N ALA A 368 -14.93 1.69 2.37
CA ALA A 368 -16.15 2.32 2.86
C ALA A 368 -17.00 1.38 3.73
N ARG A 369 -17.14 0.10 3.36
CA ARG A 369 -17.83 -0.90 4.17
C ARG A 369 -17.12 -1.18 5.49
N ALA A 370 -15.79 -1.31 5.47
CA ALA A 370 -14.99 -1.53 6.66
C ALA A 370 -15.18 -0.41 7.70
N TRP A 371 -15.42 0.81 7.21
CA TRP A 371 -15.71 2.01 8.00
C TRP A 371 -17.21 2.27 8.24
N GLY A 372 -18.08 1.33 7.92
CA GLY A 372 -19.52 1.41 8.22
C GLY A 372 -20.29 2.44 7.40
N ILE A 373 -19.77 2.86 6.23
CA ILE A 373 -20.43 3.81 5.34
C ILE A 373 -21.47 3.07 4.50
N ARG A 374 -22.70 3.59 4.48
CA ARG A 374 -23.81 3.00 3.71
C ARG A 374 -23.61 3.22 2.22
N LEU A 375 -23.48 2.12 1.47
CA LEU A 375 -23.38 2.16 0.01
C LEU A 375 -24.77 2.17 -0.64
N VAL A 376 -24.93 2.92 -1.73
CA VAL A 376 -26.17 3.02 -2.51
C VAL A 376 -25.90 3.05 -4.00
N ASN A 377 -26.89 2.66 -4.80
CA ASN A 377 -26.91 2.91 -6.23
C ASN A 377 -27.86 4.08 -6.50
N SER A 378 -27.38 5.31 -6.38
CA SER A 378 -28.17 6.54 -6.56
C SER A 378 -27.83 7.22 -7.88
N ARG A 379 -28.84 7.80 -8.53
CA ARG A 379 -28.63 8.73 -9.67
C ARG A 379 -28.22 10.13 -9.20
N LYS A 380 -28.72 10.57 -8.05
CA LYS A 380 -28.37 11.85 -7.43
C LYS A 380 -27.07 11.72 -6.65
N ILE A 381 -26.10 12.60 -6.91
CA ILE A 381 -24.86 12.75 -6.16
C ILE A 381 -24.74 14.22 -5.74
N ASP A 382 -24.82 14.48 -4.43
CA ASP A 382 -24.76 15.84 -3.89
C ASP A 382 -23.32 16.38 -3.93
N LEU A 383 -22.32 15.50 -3.71
CA LEU A 383 -20.91 15.87 -3.71
C LEU A 383 -20.04 14.69 -4.17
N ALA A 384 -19.29 14.86 -5.26
CA ALA A 384 -18.20 13.96 -5.63
C ALA A 384 -16.90 14.40 -4.95
N ILE A 385 -16.16 13.44 -4.41
CA ILE A 385 -14.82 13.63 -3.88
C ILE A 385 -13.94 12.58 -4.55
N ASP A 386 -12.89 13.02 -5.23
CA ASP A 386 -11.98 12.14 -5.95
C ASP A 386 -10.53 12.63 -5.86
N GLY A 387 -9.57 11.83 -6.29
CA GLY A 387 -8.19 12.24 -6.56
C GLY A 387 -7.92 12.49 -8.04
N ALA A 388 -6.69 12.89 -8.34
CA ALA A 388 -6.18 13.00 -9.70
C ALA A 388 -4.72 12.59 -9.82
N ASP A 389 -4.31 12.18 -11.03
CA ASP A 389 -2.90 11.88 -11.33
C ASP A 389 -2.12 13.13 -11.68
N GLN A 390 -2.77 14.09 -12.35
CA GLN A 390 -2.28 15.44 -12.59
C GLN A 390 -3.44 16.44 -12.57
N VAL A 391 -3.15 17.66 -12.14
CA VAL A 391 -4.06 18.81 -12.19
C VAL A 391 -3.29 20.01 -12.73
N ASP A 392 -3.79 20.62 -13.79
CA ASP A 392 -3.16 21.80 -14.38
C ASP A 392 -3.77 23.13 -13.91
N SER A 393 -3.15 24.25 -14.30
CA SER A 393 -3.56 25.63 -13.94
C SER A 393 -5.00 25.99 -14.32
N GLN A 394 -5.63 25.26 -15.25
CA GLN A 394 -7.01 25.50 -15.68
C GLN A 394 -8.02 24.59 -14.96
N LYS A 395 -7.54 23.80 -13.99
CA LYS A 395 -8.26 22.76 -13.21
C LYS A 395 -8.71 21.58 -14.06
N ARG A 396 -7.97 21.27 -15.13
CA ARG A 396 -8.16 20.05 -15.93
C ARG A 396 -7.35 18.93 -15.31
N LEU A 397 -7.85 17.71 -15.43
CA LEU A 397 -7.26 16.55 -14.77
C LEU A 397 -6.84 15.50 -15.79
N LEU A 398 -5.74 14.81 -15.47
CA LEU A 398 -5.45 13.50 -16.01
C LEU A 398 -5.65 12.48 -14.89
N LYS A 399 -6.37 11.39 -15.20
CA LYS A 399 -6.78 10.35 -14.25
C LYS A 399 -6.70 8.96 -14.87
N GLY A 400 -6.52 7.96 -14.03
CA GLY A 400 -6.68 6.55 -14.37
C GLY A 400 -5.49 5.66 -14.02
N LEU A 401 -4.37 6.22 -13.55
CA LEU A 401 -3.18 5.45 -13.15
C LEU A 401 -3.32 4.78 -11.78
N GLY A 402 -4.41 5.05 -11.06
CA GLY A 402 -4.80 4.38 -9.82
C GLY A 402 -5.44 3.01 -10.08
N ALA A 403 -6.71 2.85 -9.69
CA ALA A 403 -7.43 1.57 -9.81
C ALA A 403 -7.94 1.27 -11.24
N PHE A 404 -7.44 1.96 -12.27
CA PHE A 404 -7.98 1.92 -13.64
C PHE A 404 -9.49 2.19 -13.72
N ALA A 405 -10.03 2.93 -12.74
CA ALA A 405 -11.47 3.17 -12.55
C ALA A 405 -11.98 4.45 -13.23
N PHE A 406 -11.17 5.09 -14.08
CA PHE A 406 -11.44 6.42 -14.65
C PHE A 406 -12.80 6.54 -15.36
N VAL A 407 -13.34 5.46 -15.93
CA VAL A 407 -14.68 5.45 -16.54
C VAL A 407 -15.77 5.68 -15.48
N GLU A 408 -15.71 4.95 -14.36
CA GLU A 408 -16.70 5.09 -13.28
C GLU A 408 -16.48 6.37 -12.48
N GLU A 409 -15.22 6.76 -12.27
CA GLU A 409 -14.86 8.07 -11.71
C GLU A 409 -15.48 9.20 -12.51
N LYS A 410 -15.35 9.21 -13.85
CA LYS A 410 -15.92 10.27 -14.69
C LYS A 410 -17.44 10.34 -14.60
N LYS A 411 -18.12 9.19 -14.59
CA LYS A 411 -19.58 9.13 -14.41
C LYS A 411 -20.02 9.74 -13.08
N ILE A 412 -19.25 9.54 -12.02
CA ILE A 412 -19.53 10.10 -10.70
C ILE A 412 -19.23 11.61 -10.70
N ASP A 413 -18.03 11.98 -11.10
CA ASP A 413 -17.49 13.34 -11.05
C ASP A 413 -18.33 14.32 -11.90
N TYR A 414 -18.72 13.93 -13.11
CA TYR A 414 -19.46 14.81 -14.03
C TYR A 414 -20.95 14.90 -13.72
N ARG A 415 -21.48 13.95 -12.93
CA ARG A 415 -22.90 13.90 -12.55
C ARG A 415 -23.17 14.60 -11.22
N ALA A 416 -22.17 14.75 -10.37
CA ALA A 416 -22.34 15.38 -9.07
C ALA A 416 -22.72 16.87 -9.18
N GLU A 417 -23.52 17.35 -8.24
CA GLU A 417 -23.84 18.78 -8.13
C GLU A 417 -22.58 19.61 -7.86
N LYS A 418 -21.65 19.06 -7.09
CA LYS A 418 -20.35 19.64 -6.78
C LYS A 418 -19.27 18.56 -6.82
N CYS A 419 -18.09 18.91 -7.29
CA CYS A 419 -16.93 18.01 -7.34
C CYS A 419 -15.73 18.64 -6.61
N ILE A 420 -15.09 17.85 -5.73
CA ILE A 420 -13.86 18.18 -5.03
C ILE A 420 -12.78 17.19 -5.45
N ILE A 421 -11.63 17.71 -5.86
CA ILE A 421 -10.46 16.92 -6.23
C ILE A 421 -9.36 17.11 -5.20
N LEU A 422 -8.93 16.01 -4.59
CA LEU A 422 -7.91 15.96 -3.54
C LEU A 422 -6.55 15.63 -4.14
N VAL A 423 -5.57 16.50 -3.92
CA VAL A 423 -4.22 16.32 -4.45
C VAL A 423 -3.14 16.66 -3.44
N ASP A 424 -2.01 15.96 -3.53
CA ASP A 424 -0.73 16.39 -2.96
C ASP A 424 0.03 17.27 -3.98
N GLU A 425 0.99 18.06 -3.51
CA GLU A 425 1.62 19.10 -4.33
C GLU A 425 2.31 18.57 -5.60
N ARG A 426 2.76 17.30 -5.62
CA ARG A 426 3.40 16.68 -6.78
C ARG A 426 2.45 16.47 -7.95
N LYS A 427 1.14 16.50 -7.69
CA LYS A 427 0.10 16.30 -8.69
C LYS A 427 -0.22 17.59 -9.44
N LEU A 428 0.27 18.73 -8.98
CA LEU A 428 0.12 20.01 -9.68
C LEU A 428 1.16 20.10 -10.80
N VAL A 429 0.68 20.33 -12.02
CA VAL A 429 1.51 20.46 -13.22
C VAL A 429 1.21 21.77 -13.94
N LYS A 430 2.18 22.29 -14.70
CA LYS A 430 1.93 23.47 -15.55
C LYS A 430 0.99 23.14 -16.70
N ARG A 431 1.14 21.94 -17.27
CA ARG A 431 0.34 21.39 -18.37
C ARG A 431 0.22 19.89 -18.16
N LEU A 432 -0.92 19.31 -18.54
CA LEU A 432 -1.10 17.86 -18.52
C LEU A 432 -0.11 17.21 -19.50
N ASP A 433 0.51 16.11 -19.09
CA ASP A 433 1.41 15.31 -19.94
C ASP A 433 1.37 13.83 -19.54
N GLY A 434 1.89 12.96 -20.40
CA GLY A 434 1.99 11.52 -20.17
C GLY A 434 0.97 10.70 -20.95
N ALA A 435 0.75 9.47 -20.50
CA ALA A 435 -0.13 8.53 -21.18
C ALA A 435 -1.60 8.78 -20.80
N VAL A 436 -2.46 8.90 -21.81
CA VAL A 436 -3.91 8.88 -21.65
C VAL A 436 -4.38 7.44 -21.68
N LEU A 437 -5.09 7.04 -20.64
CA LEU A 437 -5.75 5.75 -20.60
C LEU A 437 -7.08 5.85 -21.33
N VAL A 438 -7.34 4.94 -22.27
CA VAL A 438 -8.57 4.91 -23.05
C VAL A 438 -9.18 3.52 -22.96
N LYS A 439 -10.42 3.42 -22.47
CA LYS A 439 -11.14 2.14 -22.43
C LYS A 439 -11.79 1.93 -23.80
N VAL A 440 -11.48 0.82 -24.44
CA VAL A 440 -12.02 0.46 -25.75
C VAL A 440 -12.76 -0.88 -25.71
N LYS A 441 -13.68 -1.06 -26.66
CA LYS A 441 -14.43 -2.32 -26.87
C LYS A 441 -14.08 -3.02 -28.17
N THR A 442 -13.41 -2.33 -29.11
CA THR A 442 -13.19 -2.86 -30.46
C THR A 442 -11.76 -2.59 -30.94
N GLU A 443 -11.23 -3.50 -31.77
CA GLU A 443 -9.94 -3.29 -32.45
C GLU A 443 -9.98 -2.07 -33.39
N ARG A 444 -11.13 -1.81 -34.01
CA ARG A 444 -11.34 -0.60 -34.82
C ARG A 444 -11.10 0.68 -34.02
N ALA A 445 -11.57 0.75 -32.77
CA ALA A 445 -11.31 1.91 -31.91
C ALA A 445 -9.81 2.07 -31.64
N LYS A 446 -9.07 0.97 -31.43
CA LYS A 446 -7.61 1.01 -31.26
C LYS A 446 -6.91 1.54 -32.50
N ALA A 447 -7.28 1.05 -33.68
CA ALA A 447 -6.72 1.51 -34.94
C ALA A 447 -6.95 3.02 -35.15
N GLU A 448 -8.13 3.55 -34.81
CA GLU A 448 -8.39 5.00 -34.84
C GLU A 448 -7.56 5.78 -33.81
N LEU A 449 -7.38 5.24 -32.60
CA LEU A 449 -6.53 5.87 -31.57
C LEU A 449 -5.05 5.92 -31.99
N GLN A 450 -4.56 4.93 -32.74
CA GLN A 450 -3.19 4.93 -33.28
C GLN A 450 -2.93 6.11 -34.23
N LYS A 451 -3.98 6.65 -34.87
CA LYS A 451 -3.86 7.86 -35.70
C LYS A 451 -3.66 9.13 -34.85
N LEU A 452 -4.01 9.09 -33.56
CA LEU A 452 -3.87 10.22 -32.64
C LEU A 452 -2.56 10.18 -31.84
N GLY A 453 -1.97 9.01 -31.66
CA GLY A 453 -0.76 8.83 -30.86
C GLY A 453 -0.28 7.39 -30.80
N ARG A 454 0.81 7.17 -30.07
CA ARG A 454 1.43 5.86 -29.95
C ARG A 454 0.81 5.07 -28.80
N ILE A 455 0.22 3.92 -29.13
CA ILE A 455 -0.12 2.90 -28.13
C ILE A 455 1.16 2.16 -27.75
N PHE A 456 1.47 2.07 -26.46
CA PHE A 456 2.67 1.35 -25.98
C PHE A 456 2.36 0.24 -24.97
N ARG A 457 1.11 0.17 -24.50
CA ARG A 457 0.64 -0.87 -23.58
C ARG A 457 -0.85 -1.06 -23.72
N GLU A 458 -1.30 -2.27 -23.49
CA GLU A 458 -2.70 -2.62 -23.32
C GLU A 458 -2.87 -3.52 -22.10
N LYS A 459 -3.94 -3.32 -21.33
CA LYS A 459 -4.35 -4.20 -20.23
C LYS A 459 -5.86 -4.17 -20.10
N ASP A 460 -6.52 -5.32 -20.16
CA ASP A 460 -7.96 -5.47 -19.92
C ASP A 460 -8.83 -4.52 -20.78
N GLY A 461 -8.51 -4.36 -22.06
CA GLY A 461 -9.21 -3.43 -22.97
C GLY A 461 -8.98 -1.94 -22.66
N ILE A 462 -7.99 -1.62 -21.81
CA ILE A 462 -7.50 -0.27 -21.58
C ILE A 462 -6.21 -0.09 -22.35
N VAL A 463 -6.21 0.92 -23.19
CA VAL A 463 -5.10 1.31 -24.05
C VAL A 463 -4.34 2.45 -23.39
N PHE A 464 -3.01 2.34 -23.32
CA PHE A 464 -2.15 3.41 -22.86
C PHE A 464 -1.65 4.18 -24.09
N LEU A 465 -2.29 5.31 -24.36
CA LEU A 465 -2.06 6.13 -25.52
C LEU A 465 -1.12 7.30 -25.16
N LYS A 466 0.07 7.33 -25.74
CA LYS A 466 0.98 8.46 -25.64
C LYS A 466 0.73 9.43 -26.78
N LEU A 467 0.29 10.64 -26.44
CA LEU A 467 0.04 11.73 -27.38
C LEU A 467 0.32 13.08 -26.72
N ARG A 468 0.38 14.15 -27.52
CA ARG A 468 0.41 15.51 -26.99
C ARG A 468 -0.96 15.90 -26.45
N LEU A 469 -1.00 16.45 -25.25
CA LEU A 469 -2.22 16.91 -24.57
C LEU A 469 -2.47 18.40 -24.82
N ASP A 470 -2.33 18.82 -26.09
CA ASP A 470 -2.67 20.17 -26.51
C ASP A 470 -4.21 20.30 -26.55
N LYS A 471 -4.74 21.32 -25.87
CA LYS A 471 -6.19 21.56 -25.71
C LYS A 471 -6.98 20.32 -25.19
N PRO A 472 -6.77 19.91 -23.93
CA PRO A 472 -7.39 18.70 -23.36
C PRO A 472 -8.92 18.62 -23.52
N GLU A 473 -9.62 19.76 -23.51
CA GLU A 473 -11.07 19.83 -23.71
C GLU A 473 -11.53 19.31 -25.07
N GLU A 474 -10.83 19.72 -26.15
CA GLU A 474 -11.11 19.26 -27.52
C GLU A 474 -10.73 17.78 -27.67
N LEU A 475 -9.60 17.40 -27.08
CA LEU A 475 -9.09 16.04 -27.17
C LEU A 475 -9.98 15.03 -26.45
N GLU A 476 -10.47 15.36 -25.25
CA GLU A 476 -11.42 14.51 -24.52
C GLU A 476 -12.66 14.22 -25.36
N LYS A 477 -13.24 15.26 -25.99
CA LYS A 477 -14.41 15.13 -26.88
C LYS A 477 -14.09 14.31 -28.13
N ARG A 478 -12.93 14.55 -28.75
CA ARG A 478 -12.50 13.85 -29.96
C ARG A 478 -12.33 12.36 -29.71
N ILE A 479 -11.65 11.98 -28.62
CA ILE A 479 -11.45 10.58 -28.23
C ILE A 479 -12.80 9.91 -27.95
N ASN A 480 -13.69 10.57 -27.21
CA ASN A 480 -15.00 10.02 -26.86
C ASN A 480 -15.96 9.87 -28.06
N ARG A 481 -15.71 10.54 -29.19
CA ARG A 481 -16.49 10.39 -30.43
C ARG A 481 -16.06 9.19 -31.28
N ILE A 482 -14.93 8.55 -30.99
CA ILE A 482 -14.45 7.40 -31.76
C ILE A 482 -15.37 6.19 -31.46
N PRO A 483 -16.03 5.59 -32.47
CA PRO A 483 -16.88 4.43 -32.26
C PRO A 483 -16.10 3.26 -31.62
N GLY A 484 -16.61 2.75 -30.50
CA GLY A 484 -15.96 1.67 -29.74
C GLY A 484 -15.06 2.16 -28.60
N VAL A 485 -14.81 3.46 -28.46
CA VAL A 485 -14.30 4.05 -27.21
C VAL A 485 -15.43 4.12 -26.19
N VAL A 486 -15.12 3.73 -24.94
CA VAL A 486 -16.05 3.83 -23.80
C VAL A 486 -15.88 5.17 -23.10
N ASP A 487 -14.64 5.48 -22.71
CA ASP A 487 -14.24 6.77 -22.14
C ASP A 487 -12.70 6.85 -22.11
N ASN A 488 -12.17 7.97 -21.62
CA ASN A 488 -10.75 8.23 -21.47
C ASN A 488 -10.39 8.96 -20.18
N GLY A 489 -9.11 8.93 -19.82
CA GLY A 489 -8.55 9.50 -18.60
C GLY A 489 -8.41 11.02 -18.57
N ILE A 490 -8.80 11.76 -19.62
CA ILE A 490 -8.80 13.23 -19.61
C ILE A 490 -10.11 13.71 -19.01
N PHE A 491 -10.03 14.58 -18.00
CA PHE A 491 -11.20 15.20 -17.36
C PHE A 491 -11.06 16.72 -17.49
N ALA A 492 -11.61 17.27 -18.57
CA ALA A 492 -11.46 18.69 -18.89
C ALA A 492 -12.80 19.39 -19.11
N ASN A 493 -13.88 18.64 -19.37
CA ASN A 493 -15.21 19.17 -19.70
C ASN A 493 -16.22 19.06 -18.54
N PHE A 494 -15.84 19.47 -17.34
CA PHE A 494 -16.77 19.55 -16.21
C PHE A 494 -17.88 20.59 -16.46
N LYS A 495 -19.12 20.30 -16.01
CA LYS A 495 -20.22 21.28 -16.05
C LYS A 495 -19.93 22.52 -15.19
N GLN A 496 -19.37 22.29 -14.01
CA GLN A 496 -18.83 23.32 -13.13
C GLN A 496 -17.40 22.92 -12.79
N LYS A 497 -16.46 23.87 -12.83
CA LYS A 497 -15.07 23.56 -12.51
C LYS A 497 -14.97 22.94 -11.10
N PRO A 498 -14.19 21.85 -10.94
CA PRO A 498 -14.04 21.24 -9.63
C PRO A 498 -13.33 22.18 -8.67
N ILE A 499 -13.62 22.03 -7.38
CA ILE A 499 -12.80 22.62 -6.32
C ILE A 499 -11.58 21.74 -6.15
N ILE A 500 -10.38 22.32 -6.18
CA ILE A 500 -9.16 21.58 -5.92
C ILE A 500 -8.75 21.81 -4.46
N ILE A 501 -8.61 20.76 -3.68
CA ILE A 501 -8.06 20.84 -2.33
C ILE A 501 -6.64 20.27 -2.38
N ILE A 502 -5.68 21.14 -2.13
CA ILE A 502 -4.26 20.84 -2.19
C ILE A 502 -3.76 20.65 -0.77
N GLY A 503 -3.26 19.45 -0.48
CA GLY A 503 -2.47 19.21 0.73
C GLY A 503 -1.09 19.86 0.58
N ARG A 504 -0.76 20.82 1.44
CA ARG A 504 0.59 21.39 1.56
C ARG A 504 1.23 20.93 2.87
N GLU A 505 2.49 21.30 3.05
CA GLU A 505 3.27 20.95 4.23
C GLU A 505 2.64 21.38 5.57
N ARG A 506 2.05 22.58 5.63
CA ARG A 506 1.52 23.17 6.88
C ARG A 506 0.00 23.36 6.91
N LYS A 507 -0.65 23.45 5.74
CA LYS A 507 -2.10 23.63 5.63
C LYS A 507 -2.65 22.99 4.35
N ALA A 508 -3.96 22.74 4.34
CA ALA A 508 -4.66 22.49 3.09
C ALA A 508 -5.09 23.82 2.46
N GLU A 509 -4.95 23.93 1.15
CA GLU A 509 -5.32 25.10 0.35
C GLU A 509 -6.50 24.74 -0.54
N ILE A 510 -7.50 25.62 -0.60
CA ILE A 510 -8.63 25.49 -1.53
C ILE A 510 -8.30 26.35 -2.73
N TRP A 511 -8.34 25.74 -3.91
CA TRP A 511 -8.12 26.39 -5.19
C TRP A 511 -9.35 26.32 -6.08
#